data_AF-A0A7V2UKL6-F1
#
_entry.id   AF-A0A7V2UKL6-F1
#
_cell.length_a   1.000
_cell.length_b   1.000
_cell.length_c   1.000
_cell.angle_alpha   90.00
_cell.angle_beta   90.00
_cell.angle_gamma   90.00
#
_symmetry.space_group_name_H-M   'P 1'
#
loop_
_entity.id
_entity.type
_entity.pdbx_description
1 polymer ?
#
loop_
_entity_poly.entity_id
_entity_poly.type
_entity_poly.pdbx_seq_one_letter_code
_entity_poly.pdbx_strand_id
1 'polypeptide(L)'
;HDLYYKMIDPNASTARRVTISKVLLLMVALAAAYVAAQKPADILFLVSAAFSFAAAAFFPALVLGIFWKRATGAGAVMGMLSGLGVTFYYMATTQPWLRSVFGLQGPVELWWGIQPISAGIFGVPVGFAVLILVSLLTPAPPASAQSLVERIRYPR
;
A
#
# COMPACT_ATOMS: atom_id res chain seq x y z
N HIS A 1 4.58 -12.50 10.99
CA HIS A 1 3.44 -13.43 11.14
C HIS A 1 2.97 -13.90 9.77
N ASP A 2 2.56 -13.00 8.87
CA ASP A 2 1.91 -13.41 7.62
C ASP A 2 2.83 -14.08 6.60
N LEU A 3 4.07 -13.61 6.43
CA LEU A 3 5.03 -14.25 5.53
C LEU A 3 5.63 -15.52 6.15
N TYR A 4 6.42 -15.38 7.23
CA TYR A 4 7.17 -16.51 7.77
C TYR A 4 6.28 -17.62 8.34
N TYR A 5 5.33 -17.28 9.21
CA TYR A 5 4.52 -18.30 9.86
C TYR A 5 3.41 -18.83 8.94
N LYS A 6 2.69 -17.97 8.24
CA LYS A 6 1.57 -18.42 7.41
C LYS A 6 1.99 -19.05 6.07
N MET A 7 3.10 -18.62 5.46
CA MET A 7 3.50 -19.07 4.12
C MET A 7 4.75 -19.96 4.09
N ILE A 8 5.72 -19.75 4.98
CA ILE A 8 7.02 -20.47 4.94
C ILE A 8 7.04 -21.68 5.89
N ASP A 9 6.76 -21.46 7.18
CA ASP A 9 6.78 -22.51 8.21
C ASP A 9 5.59 -22.36 9.18
N PRO A 10 4.41 -22.93 8.82
CA PRO A 10 3.22 -22.95 9.67
C PRO A 10 3.34 -23.82 10.92
N ASN A 11 4.41 -24.59 11.05
CA ASN A 11 4.65 -25.43 12.22
C ASN A 11 5.76 -24.87 13.12
N ALA A 12 6.27 -23.66 12.81
CA ALA A 12 7.31 -23.01 13.60
C ALA A 12 6.86 -22.87 15.08
N SER A 13 7.72 -23.27 16.01
CA SER A 13 7.49 -23.07 17.43
C SER A 13 7.39 -21.58 17.79
N THR A 14 6.65 -21.25 18.86
CA THR A 14 6.49 -19.86 19.32
C THR A 14 7.85 -19.18 19.55
N ALA A 15 8.81 -19.88 20.16
CA ALA A 15 10.17 -19.38 20.36
C ALA A 15 10.85 -19.02 19.03
N ARG A 16 10.76 -19.89 18.01
CA ARG A 16 11.33 -19.63 16.68
C ARG A 16 10.69 -18.42 16.01
N ARG A 17 9.35 -18.27 16.10
CA ARG A 17 8.63 -17.13 15.54
C ARG A 17 9.08 -15.80 16.16
N VAL A 18 9.25 -15.78 17.48
CA VAL A 18 9.71 -14.58 18.20
C VAL A 18 11.15 -14.24 17.83
N THR A 19 12.05 -15.22 17.80
CA THR A 19 13.46 -14.99 17.42
C THR A 19 13.56 -14.42 16.01
N ILE A 20 12.86 -15.01 15.03
CA ILE A 20 12.88 -14.53 13.65
C ILE A 20 12.28 -13.13 13.54
N SER A 21 11.19 -12.86 14.26
CA SER A 21 10.58 -11.52 14.28
C SER A 21 11.56 -10.47 14.83
N LYS A 22 12.32 -10.80 15.88
CA LYS A 22 13.35 -9.91 16.47
C LYS A 22 14.52 -9.69 15.52
N VAL A 23 15.04 -10.74 14.89
CA VAL A 23 16.13 -10.64 13.91
C VAL A 23 15.71 -9.78 12.72
N LEU A 24 14.51 -10.01 12.17
CA LEU A 24 13.99 -9.23 11.06
C LEU A 24 13.77 -7.75 11.45
N LEU A 25 13.25 -7.49 12.66
CA LEU A 25 13.11 -6.14 13.19
C LEU A 25 14.47 -5.43 13.28
N LEU A 26 15.49 -6.10 13.80
CA LEU A 26 16.85 -5.55 13.88
C LEU A 26 17.43 -5.25 12.49
N MET A 27 17.29 -6.18 11.54
CA MET A 27 17.76 -5.99 10.16
C MET A 27 17.08 -4.80 9.48
N VAL A 28 15.76 -4.67 9.61
CA VAL A 28 15.00 -3.54 9.05
C VAL A 28 15.40 -2.23 9.74
N ALA A 29 15.60 -2.23 11.05
CA ALA A 29 16.05 -1.04 11.79
C ALA A 29 17.43 -0.57 11.32
N LEU A 30 18.39 -1.49 11.13
CA LEU A 30 19.71 -1.17 10.61
C LEU A 30 19.65 -0.64 9.17
N ALA A 31 18.84 -1.25 8.31
CA ALA A 31 18.64 -0.78 6.94
C ALA A 31 18.00 0.63 6.91
N ALA A 32 16.99 0.88 7.75
CA ALA A 32 16.37 2.19 7.88
C ALA A 32 17.36 3.24 8.41
N ALA A 33 18.17 2.91 9.41
CA ALA A 33 19.22 3.78 9.93
C ALA A 33 20.27 4.12 8.86
N TYR A 34 20.66 3.13 8.04
CA TYR A 34 21.57 3.33 6.92
C TYR A 34 20.99 4.29 5.88
N VAL A 35 19.74 4.09 5.46
CA VAL A 35 19.06 5.00 4.51
C VAL A 35 18.90 6.39 5.09
N ALA A 36 18.54 6.51 6.37
CA ALA A 36 18.39 7.81 7.04
C ALA A 36 19.73 8.56 7.12
N ALA A 37 20.85 7.86 7.32
CA ALA A 37 22.19 8.45 7.34
C ALA A 37 22.59 9.10 6.00
N GLN A 38 22.04 8.61 4.88
CA GLN A 38 22.28 9.17 3.54
C GLN A 38 21.53 10.48 3.29
N LYS A 39 20.65 10.92 4.21
CA LYS A 39 19.80 12.13 4.09
C LYS A 39 19.13 12.29 2.71
N PRO A 40 18.38 11.27 2.24
CA PRO A 40 17.80 11.27 0.89
C PRO A 40 16.75 12.39 0.69
N ALA A 41 15.99 12.70 1.73
CA ALA A 41 15.00 13.77 1.76
C ALA A 41 14.70 14.17 3.20
N ASP A 42 13.99 15.28 3.37
CA ASP A 42 13.49 15.70 4.69
C ASP A 42 12.62 14.61 5.33
N ILE A 43 12.77 14.42 6.64
CA ILE A 43 12.02 13.42 7.41
C ILE A 43 10.52 13.60 7.23
N LEU A 44 10.04 14.86 7.20
CA LEU A 44 8.65 15.19 6.94
C LEU A 44 8.17 14.66 5.58
N PHE A 45 9.00 14.74 4.54
CA PHE A 45 8.68 14.19 3.24
C PHE A 45 8.64 12.65 3.27
N LEU A 46 9.67 12.00 3.84
CA LEU A 46 9.76 10.54 3.88
C LEU A 46 8.55 9.91 4.59
N VAL A 47 8.16 10.47 5.74
CA VAL A 47 7.01 9.98 6.51
C VAL A 47 5.70 10.20 5.75
N SER A 48 5.47 11.41 5.23
CA SER A 48 4.26 11.72 4.48
C SER A 48 4.16 10.95 3.16
N ALA A 49 5.29 10.67 2.51
CA ALA A 49 5.34 9.82 1.33
C ALA A 49 4.93 8.38 1.66
N ALA A 50 5.45 7.81 2.75
CA ALA A 50 5.06 6.49 3.23
C ALA A 50 3.55 6.42 3.54
N PHE A 51 2.99 7.45 4.18
CA PHE A 51 1.54 7.52 4.43
C PHE A 51 0.72 7.68 3.14
N SER A 52 1.18 8.47 2.18
CA SER A 52 0.54 8.59 0.87
C SER A 52 0.49 7.25 0.13
N PHE A 53 1.60 6.49 0.13
CA PHE A 53 1.63 5.14 -0.44
C PHE A 53 0.70 4.18 0.31
N ALA A 54 0.74 4.18 1.64
CA ALA A 54 -0.11 3.32 2.46
C ALA A 54 -1.60 3.64 2.24
N ALA A 55 -1.96 4.92 2.15
CA ALA A 55 -3.31 5.36 1.86
C ALA A 55 -3.74 4.88 0.46
N ALA A 56 -2.96 5.15 -0.58
CA ALA A 56 -3.31 4.77 -1.95
C ALA A 56 -3.39 3.25 -2.17
N ALA A 57 -2.54 2.48 -1.50
CA ALA A 57 -2.57 1.02 -1.57
C ALA A 57 -3.74 0.46 -0.76
N PHE A 58 -3.81 0.72 0.55
CA PHE A 58 -4.68 -0.04 1.45
C PHE A 58 -6.06 0.56 1.66
N PHE A 59 -6.19 1.89 1.64
CA PHE A 59 -7.44 2.54 2.03
C PHE A 59 -8.62 2.14 1.13
N PRO A 60 -8.52 2.14 -0.21
CA PRO A 60 -9.62 1.70 -1.07
C PRO A 60 -10.04 0.25 -0.81
N ALA A 61 -9.07 -0.65 -0.65
CA ALA A 61 -9.30 -2.06 -0.42
C ALA A 61 -9.95 -2.34 0.94
N LEU A 62 -9.52 -1.65 2.00
CA LEU A 62 -10.09 -1.79 3.34
C LEU A 62 -11.51 -1.24 3.41
N VAL A 63 -11.73 -0.03 2.87
CA VAL A 63 -13.06 0.60 2.89
C VAL A 63 -14.06 -0.23 2.09
N LEU A 64 -13.75 -0.58 0.84
CA LEU A 64 -14.68 -1.36 0.03
C LEU A 64 -14.81 -2.80 0.52
N GLY A 65 -13.76 -3.40 1.09
CA GLY A 65 -13.84 -4.73 1.68
C GLY A 65 -14.82 -4.84 2.86
N ILE A 66 -14.98 -3.77 3.65
CA ILE A 66 -15.89 -3.74 4.80
C ILE A 66 -17.30 -3.29 4.38
N PHE A 67 -17.40 -2.24 3.56
CA PHE A 67 -18.68 -1.58 3.29
C PHE A 67 -19.38 -2.05 2.02
N TRP A 68 -18.70 -2.75 1.12
CA TRP A 68 -19.24 -3.16 -0.19
C TRP A 68 -19.09 -4.67 -0.43
N LYS A 69 -20.20 -5.41 -0.29
CA LYS A 69 -20.25 -6.88 -0.44
C LYS A 69 -19.77 -7.40 -1.80
N ARG A 70 -19.72 -6.53 -2.82
CA ARG A 70 -19.29 -6.89 -4.19
C ARG A 70 -17.80 -6.69 -4.44
N ALA A 71 -17.04 -6.16 -3.47
CA ALA A 71 -15.60 -6.05 -3.59
C ALA A 71 -14.96 -7.43 -3.78
N THR A 72 -14.26 -7.62 -4.90
CA THR A 72 -13.60 -8.88 -5.24
C THR A 72 -12.13 -8.86 -4.86
N GLY A 73 -11.52 -10.04 -4.65
CA GLY A 73 -10.08 -10.14 -4.42
C GLY A 73 -9.25 -9.62 -5.59
N ALA A 74 -9.66 -9.93 -6.82
CA ALA A 74 -9.00 -9.42 -8.03
C ALA A 74 -9.11 -7.89 -8.13
N GLY A 75 -10.30 -7.34 -7.85
CA GLY A 75 -10.50 -5.89 -7.80
C GLY A 75 -9.66 -5.23 -6.72
N ALA A 76 -9.57 -5.82 -5.53
CA ALA A 76 -8.73 -5.32 -4.46
C ALA A 76 -7.25 -5.26 -4.88
N VAL A 77 -6.70 -6.34 -5.44
CA VAL A 77 -5.31 -6.38 -5.91
C VAL A 77 -5.06 -5.34 -7.01
N MET A 78 -5.93 -5.27 -8.02
CA MET A 78 -5.78 -4.32 -9.11
C MET A 78 -5.89 -2.87 -8.63
N GLY A 79 -6.82 -2.58 -7.71
CA GLY A 79 -6.99 -1.27 -7.09
C GLY A 79 -5.77 -0.86 -6.25
N MET A 80 -5.22 -1.79 -5.46
CA MET A 80 -3.99 -1.57 -4.69
C MET A 80 -2.81 -1.23 -5.62
N LEU A 81 -2.63 -2.02 -6.70
CA LEU A 81 -1.55 -1.82 -7.67
C LEU A 81 -1.70 -0.52 -8.44
N SER A 82 -2.90 -0.18 -8.90
CA SER A 82 -3.15 1.07 -9.63
C SER A 82 -2.99 2.30 -8.74
N GLY A 83 -3.52 2.26 -7.51
CA GLY A 83 -3.40 3.37 -6.57
C GLY A 83 -1.95 3.61 -6.15
N LEU A 84 -1.23 2.54 -5.81
CA LEU A 84 0.21 2.60 -5.53
C LEU A 84 0.99 3.08 -6.76
N GLY A 85 0.69 2.54 -7.94
CA GLY A 85 1.37 2.87 -9.19
C GLY A 85 1.22 4.34 -9.57
N VAL A 86 0.02 4.91 -9.48
CA VAL A 86 -0.21 6.34 -9.76
C VAL A 86 0.50 7.23 -8.74
N THR A 87 0.44 6.88 -7.45
CA THR A 87 1.13 7.64 -6.39
C THR A 87 2.64 7.61 -6.60
N PHE A 88 3.18 6.43 -6.93
CA PHE A 88 4.60 6.22 -7.18
C PHE A 88 5.05 6.95 -8.43
N TYR A 89 4.29 6.86 -9.52
CA TYR A 89 4.56 7.59 -10.75
C TYR A 89 4.63 9.09 -10.47
N TYR A 90 3.63 9.65 -9.79
CA TYR A 90 3.62 11.07 -9.47
C TYR A 90 4.83 11.50 -8.62
N MET A 91 5.18 10.74 -7.58
CA MET A 91 6.36 11.03 -6.77
C MET A 91 7.67 10.87 -7.55
N ALA A 92 7.77 9.86 -8.41
CA ALA A 92 8.95 9.60 -9.23
C ALA A 92 9.20 10.74 -10.22
N THR A 93 8.15 11.34 -10.77
CA THR A 93 8.26 12.46 -11.71
C THR A 93 8.34 13.82 -11.02
N THR A 94 8.01 13.96 -9.73
CA THR A 94 7.97 15.29 -9.09
C THR A 94 9.01 15.49 -7.99
N GLN A 95 9.44 14.43 -7.30
CA GLN A 95 10.38 14.55 -6.19
C GLN A 95 11.84 14.56 -6.69
N PRO A 96 12.67 15.56 -6.33
CA PRO A 96 14.05 15.67 -6.82
C PRO A 96 14.93 14.45 -6.55
N TRP A 97 14.86 13.89 -5.33
CA TRP A 97 15.63 12.69 -4.97
C TRP A 97 15.21 11.46 -5.76
N LEU A 98 13.91 11.28 -6.01
CA LEU A 98 13.41 10.12 -6.75
C LEU A 98 13.74 10.26 -8.24
N ARG A 99 13.61 11.48 -8.79
CA ARG A 99 14.01 11.80 -10.18
C ARG A 99 15.49 11.53 -10.42
N SER A 100 16.38 11.88 -9.48
CA SER A 100 17.81 11.63 -9.63
C SER A 100 18.15 10.14 -9.61
N VAL A 101 17.48 9.36 -8.75
CA VAL A 101 17.61 7.89 -8.70
C VAL A 101 17.15 7.25 -10.02
N PHE A 102 16.08 7.75 -10.64
CA PHE A 102 15.53 7.24 -11.90
C PHE A 102 16.09 7.91 -13.17
N GLY A 103 17.03 8.85 -13.03
CA GLY A 103 17.64 9.55 -14.18
C GLY A 103 16.68 10.43 -14.97
N LEU A 104 15.57 10.88 -14.37
CA LEU A 104 14.53 11.67 -15.05
C LEU A 104 14.97 13.12 -15.17
N GLN A 105 15.30 13.55 -16.39
CA GLN A 105 15.68 14.91 -16.72
C GLN A 105 14.48 15.65 -17.34
N GLY A 106 14.23 16.90 -16.91
CA GLY A 106 13.11 17.72 -17.39
C GLY A 106 12.54 18.64 -16.31
N PRO A 107 11.60 19.54 -16.67
CA PRO A 107 10.91 20.38 -15.69
C PRO A 107 10.06 19.52 -14.75
N VAL A 108 9.98 19.95 -13.48
CA VAL A 108 9.05 19.35 -12.52
C VAL A 108 7.67 19.91 -12.79
N GLU A 109 6.80 19.09 -13.38
CA GLU A 109 5.40 19.44 -13.55
C GLU A 109 4.57 18.90 -12.40
N LEU A 110 4.07 19.82 -11.58
CA LEU A 110 3.12 19.51 -10.51
C LEU A 110 1.72 19.48 -11.11
N TRP A 111 1.00 18.38 -10.90
CA TRP A 111 -0.40 18.30 -11.31
C TRP A 111 -1.22 19.24 -10.41
N TRP A 112 -1.82 20.27 -11.02
CA TRP A 112 -2.60 21.28 -10.31
C TRP A 112 -1.88 21.96 -9.13
N GLY A 113 -0.54 22.03 -9.19
CA GLY A 113 0.27 22.62 -8.10
C GLY A 113 0.31 21.78 -6.83
N ILE A 114 -0.16 20.53 -6.85
CA ILE A 114 -0.18 19.65 -5.68
C ILE A 114 1.24 19.19 -5.37
N GLN A 115 1.69 19.47 -4.15
CA GLN A 115 3.03 19.06 -3.73
C GLN A 115 3.19 17.53 -3.69
N PRO A 116 4.40 16.99 -3.95
CA PRO A 116 4.65 15.56 -3.95
C PRO A 116 4.29 14.86 -2.63
N ILE A 117 4.36 15.60 -1.52
CA ILE A 117 3.97 15.13 -0.19
C ILE A 117 2.51 14.66 -0.11
N SER A 118 1.65 15.19 -0.98
CA SER A 118 0.22 14.93 -1.03
C SER A 118 -0.17 14.00 -2.21
N ALA A 119 0.79 13.25 -2.78
CA ALA A 119 0.55 12.39 -3.94
C ALA A 119 -0.59 11.38 -3.77
N GLY A 120 -0.90 10.99 -2.52
CA GLY A 120 -2.01 10.08 -2.22
C GLY A 120 -3.37 10.58 -2.72
N ILE A 121 -3.54 11.89 -2.94
CA ILE A 121 -4.78 12.47 -3.50
C ILE A 121 -5.10 11.95 -4.91
N PHE A 122 -4.09 11.50 -5.66
CA PHE A 122 -4.28 10.93 -7.00
C PHE A 122 -4.45 9.41 -6.93
N GLY A 123 -3.61 8.74 -6.15
CA GLY A 123 -3.65 7.28 -6.06
C GLY A 123 -4.89 6.73 -5.38
N VAL A 124 -5.38 7.38 -4.32
CA VAL A 124 -6.56 6.90 -3.57
C VAL A 124 -7.81 6.84 -4.47
N PRO A 125 -8.22 7.93 -5.17
CA PRO A 125 -9.37 7.87 -6.07
C PRO A 125 -9.20 6.86 -7.21
N VAL A 126 -8.01 6.74 -7.79
CA VAL A 126 -7.75 5.75 -8.84
C VAL A 126 -7.87 4.34 -8.29
N GLY A 127 -7.35 4.07 -7.10
CA GLY A 127 -7.50 2.78 -6.43
C GLY A 127 -8.96 2.41 -6.18
N PHE A 128 -9.80 3.37 -5.74
CA PHE A 128 -11.25 3.17 -5.64
C PHE A 128 -11.88 2.86 -7.00
N ALA A 129 -11.60 3.67 -8.01
CA ALA A 129 -12.17 3.51 -9.34
C ALA A 129 -11.82 2.15 -9.95
N VAL A 130 -10.55 1.75 -9.93
CA VAL A 130 -10.09 0.47 -10.48
C VAL A 130 -10.66 -0.70 -9.68
N LEU A 131 -10.68 -0.62 -8.34
CA LEU A 131 -11.27 -1.67 -7.51
C LEU A 131 -12.75 -1.88 -7.84
N ILE A 132 -13.50 -0.78 -7.98
CA ILE A 132 -14.93 -0.83 -8.33
C ILE A 132 -15.10 -1.43 -9.72
N LEU A 133 -14.41 -0.90 -10.73
CA LEU A 133 -14.52 -1.35 -12.12
C LEU A 133 -14.17 -2.83 -12.25
N VAL A 134 -13.02 -3.25 -11.73
CA VAL A 134 -12.58 -4.66 -11.81
C VAL A 134 -13.53 -5.56 -11.02
N SER A 135 -14.07 -5.13 -9.87
CA SER A 135 -15.04 -5.92 -9.12
C SER A 135 -16.40 -6.06 -9.82
N LEU A 136 -16.77 -5.11 -10.68
CA LEU A 136 -17.97 -5.21 -11.51
C LEU A 136 -17.74 -6.11 -12.74
N LEU A 137 -16.52 -6.13 -13.27
CA LEU A 137 -16.13 -6.94 -14.42
C LEU A 137 -15.76 -8.39 -14.06
N THR A 138 -15.49 -8.68 -12.79
CA THR A 138 -15.12 -10.02 -12.31
C THR A 138 -16.29 -10.72 -11.62
N PRO A 139 -16.26 -12.06 -11.53
CA PRO A 139 -17.30 -12.82 -10.84
C PRO A 139 -17.49 -12.36 -9.40
N ALA A 140 -18.74 -12.33 -8.94
CA ALA A 140 -19.06 -11.92 -7.58
C ALA A 140 -18.36 -12.82 -6.54
N PRO A 141 -17.98 -12.26 -5.37
CA PRO A 141 -17.35 -13.06 -4.31
C PRO A 141 -18.25 -14.21 -3.85
N PRO A 142 -17.70 -15.36 -3.44
CA PRO A 142 -18.47 -16.49 -2.94
C PRO A 142 -19.31 -16.12 -1.71
N ALA A 143 -20.43 -16.82 -1.51
CA ALA A 143 -21.37 -16.55 -0.42
C ALA A 143 -20.74 -16.61 0.99
N SER A 144 -19.71 -17.44 1.17
CA SER A 144 -18.93 -17.51 2.41
C SER A 144 -18.20 -16.20 2.72
N ALA A 145 -17.62 -15.55 1.71
CA ALA A 145 -16.95 -14.26 1.87
C ALA A 145 -17.97 -13.15 2.16
N GLN A 146 -19.11 -13.14 1.47
CA GLN A 146 -20.17 -12.14 1.68
C GLN A 146 -20.78 -12.25 3.08
N SER A 147 -21.01 -13.47 3.56
CA SER A 147 -21.54 -13.72 4.91
C SER A 147 -20.54 -13.37 6.01
N LEU A 148 -19.24 -13.54 5.77
CA LEU A 148 -18.20 -13.06 6.69
C LEU A 148 -18.24 -11.53 6.83
N VAL A 149 -18.30 -10.80 5.71
CA VAL A 149 -18.41 -9.34 5.70
C VAL A 149 -19.68 -8.88 6.44
N GLU A 150 -20.79 -9.57 6.22
CA GLU A 150 -22.07 -9.27 6.89
C GLU A 150 -22.01 -9.48 8.40
N ARG A 151 -21.38 -10.56 8.88
CA ARG A 151 -21.14 -10.79 10.31
C ARG A 151 -20.26 -9.72 10.95
N ILE A 152 -19.23 -9.26 10.24
CA ILE A 152 -18.33 -8.21 10.73
C ILE A 152 -19.06 -6.87 10.82
N ARG A 153 -19.92 -6.56 9.84
CA ARG A 153 -20.65 -5.28 9.79
C ARG A 153 -21.82 -5.22 10.78
N TYR A 154 -22.51 -6.34 10.99
CA TYR A 154 -23.63 -6.46 11.90
C TYR A 154 -23.38 -7.61 12.88
N PRO A 155 -22.55 -7.39 13.92
CA PRO A 155 -22.35 -8.37 14.96
C PRO A 155 -23.70 -8.62 15.65
N ARG A 156 -24.16 -9.88 15.61
CA ARG A 156 -25.34 -10.34 16.34
C ARG A 156 -24.97 -10.82 17.73
#